data_AF-A0A4Y7KGD1-F1
#
_entry.id   AF-A0A4Y7KGD1-F1
#
_cell.length_a   1.000
_cell.length_b   1.000
_cell.length_c   1.000
_cell.angle_alpha   90.00
_cell.angle_beta   90.00
_cell.angle_gamma   90.00
#
_symmetry.space_group_name_H-M   'P 1'
#
loop_
_entity.id
_entity.type
_entity.pdbx_description
1 polymer ?
#
loop_
_entity_poly.entity_id
_entity_poly.type
_entity_poly.pdbx_seq_one_letter_code
_entity_poly.pdbx_strand_id
1 'polypeptide(L)'
;MMKVYVCVVVVLAMVQLMVEPSQAFTCSDVDKSLVQCMPYLVGSAPQPVTACCDGVKQIKGMATTTDEKRQACGCVKDAANKYQNIKEDAASGLPTKCGVPLSYPISKNIDCNTCFVMELRSA
;
A
#
# COMPACT_ATOMS: atom_id res chain seq x y z
N MET A 1 6.98 18.25 36.84
CA MET A 1 8.20 18.38 35.99
C MET A 1 8.66 17.03 35.44
N MET A 2 9.12 16.07 36.27
CA MET A 2 9.67 14.78 35.78
C MET A 2 8.71 13.92 34.94
N LYS A 3 7.42 13.85 35.30
CA LYS A 3 6.40 13.05 34.59
C LYS A 3 6.11 13.56 33.18
N VAL A 4 6.15 14.88 32.98
CA VAL A 4 5.98 15.51 31.66
C VAL A 4 7.19 15.20 30.78
N TYR A 5 8.39 15.22 31.37
CA TYR A 5 9.61 14.85 30.67
C TYR A 5 9.59 13.38 30.22
N VAL A 6 9.12 12.47 31.08
CA VAL A 6 8.94 11.05 30.72
C VAL A 6 7.91 10.88 29.60
N CYS A 7 6.75 11.57 29.65
CA CYS A 7 5.76 11.50 28.58
C CYS A 7 6.30 12.06 27.26
N VAL A 8 7.02 13.18 27.29
CA VAL A 8 7.63 13.81 26.10
C VAL A 8 8.73 12.93 25.54
N VAL A 9 9.56 12.30 26.38
CA VAL A 9 10.61 11.35 25.95
C VAL A 9 10.00 10.07 25.40
N VAL A 10 8.91 9.54 25.96
CA VAL A 10 8.20 8.37 25.42
C VAL A 10 7.54 8.70 24.07
N VAL A 11 6.88 9.85 23.94
CA VAL A 11 6.29 10.30 22.68
C VAL A 11 7.37 10.56 21.63
N LEU A 12 8.48 11.20 22.00
CA LEU A 12 9.61 11.42 21.10
C LEU A 12 10.31 10.10 20.72
N ALA A 13 10.47 9.15 21.65
CA ALA A 13 11.03 7.83 21.37
C ALA A 13 10.14 7.00 20.44
N MET A 14 8.81 7.14 20.54
CA MET A 14 7.86 6.55 19.57
C MET A 14 7.98 7.19 18.18
N VAL A 15 8.36 8.47 18.10
CA VAL A 15 8.62 9.17 16.82
C VAL A 15 9.98 8.79 16.22
N GLN A 16 10.97 8.41 17.05
CA GLN A 16 12.27 7.91 16.60
C GLN A 16 12.27 6.43 16.17
N LEU A 17 11.20 5.69 16.45
CA LEU A 17 10.95 4.34 15.90
C LEU A 17 10.46 4.37 14.45
N MET A 18 10.71 5.48 13.74
CA MET A 18 10.49 5.64 12.30
C MET A 18 11.81 5.53 11.52
N VAL A 19 12.67 4.57 11.84
CA VAL A 19 13.77 4.22 10.91
C VAL A 19 14.03 2.72 10.98
N GLU A 20 13.38 2.01 10.06
CA GLU A 20 14.03 1.00 9.24
C GLU A 20 13.23 0.95 7.94
N PRO A 21 13.72 1.52 6.81
CA PRO A 21 13.24 1.04 5.53
C PRO A 21 13.68 -0.42 5.49
N SER A 22 12.74 -1.36 5.70
CA SER A 22 13.03 -2.76 5.48
C SER A 22 13.58 -2.86 4.06
N GLN A 23 14.86 -3.16 3.95
CA GLN A 23 15.53 -3.26 2.66
C GLN A 23 15.04 -4.55 2.00
N ALA A 24 13.87 -4.48 1.40
CA ALA A 24 13.30 -5.55 0.59
C ALA A 24 12.49 -5.03 -0.61
N PHE A 25 11.88 -3.83 -0.53
CA PHE A 25 11.18 -3.24 -1.67
C PHE A 25 11.14 -1.71 -1.65
N THR A 26 11.03 -1.11 -2.83
CA THR A 26 10.94 0.34 -2.99
C THR A 26 9.62 0.75 -3.64
N CYS A 27 9.22 2.02 -3.51
CA CYS A 27 8.07 2.54 -4.26
C CYS A 27 8.27 2.43 -5.78
N SER A 28 9.51 2.37 -6.27
CA SER A 28 9.78 2.11 -7.68
C SER A 28 9.38 0.69 -8.11
N ASP A 29 9.42 -0.29 -7.21
CA ASP A 29 8.98 -1.66 -7.51
C ASP A 29 7.44 -1.75 -7.57
N VAL A 30 6.76 -0.99 -6.71
CA VAL A 30 5.30 -0.81 -6.74
C VAL A 30 4.88 -0.09 -8.03
N ASP A 31 5.58 0.96 -8.40
CA ASP A 31 5.33 1.73 -9.64
C ASP A 31 5.47 0.84 -10.88
N LYS A 32 6.56 0.06 -10.99
CA LYS A 32 6.75 -0.90 -12.08
C LYS A 32 5.63 -1.93 -12.16
N SER A 33 5.16 -2.42 -11.02
CA SER A 33 4.05 -3.37 -10.94
C SER A 33 2.73 -2.75 -11.43
N LEU A 34 2.45 -1.51 -11.02
CA LEU A 34 1.24 -0.78 -11.42
C LEU A 34 1.24 -0.36 -12.89
N VAL A 35 2.41 -0.04 -13.48
CA VAL A 35 2.53 0.25 -14.92
C VAL A 35 1.96 -0.89 -15.77
N GLN A 36 2.22 -2.15 -15.40
CA GLN A 36 1.68 -3.31 -16.11
C GLN A 36 0.16 -3.45 -15.95
N CYS A 37 -0.41 -2.88 -14.89
CA CYS A 37 -1.85 -2.89 -14.62
C CYS A 37 -2.61 -1.78 -15.35
N MET A 38 -1.89 -0.77 -15.86
CA MET A 38 -2.50 0.42 -16.47
C MET A 38 -3.55 0.11 -17.53
N PRO A 39 -3.36 -0.83 -18.49
CA PRO A 39 -4.37 -1.10 -19.50
C PRO A 39 -5.73 -1.48 -18.91
N TYR A 40 -5.73 -2.26 -17.82
CA TYR A 40 -6.94 -2.62 -17.09
C TYR A 40 -7.46 -1.47 -16.23
N LEU A 41 -6.57 -0.80 -15.49
CA LEU A 41 -6.93 0.29 -14.58
C LEU A 41 -7.59 1.47 -15.29
N VAL A 42 -7.24 1.76 -16.54
CA VAL A 42 -7.88 2.83 -17.35
C VAL A 42 -9.04 2.30 -18.19
N GLY A 43 -9.31 0.99 -18.14
CA GLY A 43 -10.40 0.33 -18.86
C GLY A 43 -10.16 0.15 -20.37
N SER A 44 -8.91 0.20 -20.83
CA SER A 44 -8.53 -0.15 -22.20
C SER A 44 -8.43 -1.67 -22.42
N ALA A 45 -8.30 -2.44 -21.35
CA ALA A 45 -8.33 -3.90 -21.35
C ALA A 45 -9.41 -4.42 -20.38
N PRO A 46 -10.16 -5.48 -20.73
CA PRO A 46 -11.22 -6.00 -19.89
C PRO A 46 -10.70 -6.80 -18.69
N GLN A 47 -9.46 -7.29 -18.73
CA GLN A 47 -8.82 -8.09 -17.67
C GLN A 47 -7.37 -7.63 -17.45
N PRO A 48 -6.83 -7.76 -16.22
CA PRO A 48 -5.42 -7.55 -15.97
C PRO A 48 -4.57 -8.63 -16.64
N VAL A 49 -3.41 -8.25 -17.16
CA VAL A 49 -2.43 -9.21 -17.70
C VAL A 49 -1.72 -9.95 -16.57
N THR A 50 -1.18 -11.13 -16.86
CA THR A 50 -0.49 -11.96 -15.85
C THR A 50 0.61 -11.20 -15.10
N ALA A 51 1.43 -10.41 -15.81
CA ALA A 51 2.48 -9.60 -15.21
C ALA A 51 1.95 -8.57 -14.20
N CYS A 52 0.77 -7.99 -14.44
CA CYS A 52 0.12 -7.12 -13.46
C CYS A 52 -0.24 -7.89 -12.19
N CYS A 53 -0.88 -9.05 -12.34
CA CYS A 53 -1.26 -9.85 -11.18
C CYS A 53 -0.08 -10.41 -10.40
N ASP A 54 1.03 -10.73 -11.06
CA ASP A 54 2.25 -11.14 -10.37
C ASP A 54 2.89 -9.99 -9.59
N GLY A 55 2.84 -8.77 -10.13
CA GLY A 55 3.21 -7.56 -9.39
C GLY A 55 2.32 -7.34 -8.15
N VAL A 56 1.00 -7.54 -8.26
CA VAL A 56 0.08 -7.45 -7.11
C VAL A 56 0.39 -8.52 -6.05
N LYS A 57 0.72 -9.76 -6.46
CA LYS A 57 1.17 -10.82 -5.55
C LYS A 57 2.46 -10.43 -4.83
N GLN A 58 3.41 -9.85 -5.57
CA GLN A 58 4.69 -9.42 -5.04
C GLN A 58 4.50 -8.32 -3.98
N ILE A 59 3.65 -7.31 -4.26
CA ILE A 59 3.30 -6.25 -3.30
C ILE A 59 2.69 -6.86 -2.02
N LYS A 60 1.80 -7.85 -2.14
CA LYS A 60 1.26 -8.58 -0.98
C LYS A 60 2.35 -9.30 -0.18
N GLY A 61 3.27 -9.95 -0.87
CA GLY A 61 4.38 -10.69 -0.25
C GLY A 61 5.41 -9.79 0.43
N MET A 62 5.52 -8.54 -0.02
CA MET A 62 6.39 -7.51 0.57
C MET A 62 5.77 -6.82 1.79
N ALA A 63 4.44 -6.70 1.80
CA ALA A 63 3.69 -6.02 2.86
C ALA A 63 3.31 -6.99 3.99
N THR A 64 4.30 -7.56 4.70
CA THR A 64 4.05 -8.58 5.72
C THR A 64 3.74 -7.98 7.10
N THR A 65 4.43 -6.88 7.43
CA THR A 65 4.24 -6.14 8.67
C THR A 65 3.34 -4.92 8.48
N THR A 66 2.80 -4.38 9.57
CA THR A 66 2.00 -3.15 9.56
C THR A 66 2.73 -1.98 8.90
N ASP A 67 4.03 -1.82 9.18
CA ASP A 67 4.81 -0.70 8.68
C ASP A 67 5.11 -0.86 7.18
N GLU A 68 5.37 -2.09 6.73
CA GLU A 68 5.48 -2.39 5.30
C GLU A 68 4.16 -2.19 4.55
N LYS A 69 3.02 -2.54 5.15
CA LYS A 69 1.69 -2.27 4.58
C LYS A 69 1.43 -0.78 4.46
N ARG A 70 1.81 0.01 5.47
CA ARG A 70 1.72 1.48 5.42
C ARG A 70 2.60 2.06 4.32
N GLN A 71 3.83 1.57 4.20
CA GLN A 71 4.76 1.99 3.16
C GLN A 71 4.24 1.62 1.77
N ALA A 72 3.84 0.36 1.55
CA ALA A 72 3.27 -0.12 0.30
C ALA A 72 2.02 0.67 -0.07
N CYS A 73 1.13 0.94 0.89
CA CYS A 73 -0.04 1.81 0.68
C CYS A 73 0.37 3.20 0.22
N GLY A 74 1.37 3.83 0.85
CA GLY A 74 1.89 5.13 0.46
C GLY A 74 2.42 5.11 -0.99
N CYS A 75 3.22 4.11 -1.33
CA CYS A 75 3.73 3.93 -2.69
C CYS A 75 2.60 3.73 -3.72
N VAL A 76 1.58 2.91 -3.39
CA VAL A 76 0.42 2.68 -4.27
C VAL A 76 -0.36 3.97 -4.47
N LYS A 77 -0.56 4.75 -3.41
CA LYS A 77 -1.23 6.05 -3.47
C LYS A 77 -0.46 7.02 -4.35
N ASP A 78 0.84 7.16 -4.17
CA ASP A 78 1.67 8.05 -4.97
C ASP A 78 1.66 7.64 -6.44
N ALA A 79 1.82 6.35 -6.72
CA ALA A 79 1.74 5.82 -8.08
C ALA A 79 0.35 6.06 -8.69
N ALA A 80 -0.73 5.81 -7.96
CA ALA A 80 -2.10 6.08 -8.44
C ALA A 80 -2.32 7.57 -8.73
N ASN A 81 -1.74 8.47 -7.94
CA ASN A 81 -1.84 9.92 -8.15
C ASN A 81 -1.08 10.40 -9.39
N LYS A 82 -0.08 9.66 -9.89
CA LYS A 82 0.58 9.97 -11.17
C LYS A 82 -0.36 9.82 -12.37
N TYR A 83 -1.42 9.03 -12.25
CA TYR A 83 -2.31 8.69 -13.36
C TYR A 83 -3.71 9.26 -13.14
N GLN A 84 -4.08 10.29 -13.91
CA GLN A 84 -5.36 10.97 -13.72
C GLN A 84 -6.58 10.12 -14.13
N ASN A 85 -6.41 9.17 -15.04
CA ASN A 85 -7.46 8.40 -15.71
C ASN A 85 -7.68 6.97 -15.17
N ILE A 86 -7.16 6.65 -13.97
CA ILE A 86 -7.48 5.37 -13.32
C ILE A 86 -8.95 5.34 -12.92
N LYS A 87 -9.64 4.24 -13.27
CA LYS A 87 -11.00 3.93 -12.83
C LYS A 87 -10.93 3.31 -11.44
N GLU A 88 -11.56 3.95 -10.45
CA GLU A 88 -11.51 3.48 -9.05
C GLU A 88 -12.17 2.11 -8.86
N ASP A 89 -13.22 1.78 -9.63
CA ASP A 89 -13.83 0.45 -9.60
C ASP A 89 -12.88 -0.65 -10.08
N ALA A 90 -12.09 -0.36 -11.13
CA ALA A 90 -11.09 -1.29 -11.64
C ALA A 90 -9.95 -1.45 -10.64
N ALA A 91 -9.49 -0.35 -10.03
CA ALA A 91 -8.46 -0.38 -9.01
C ALA A 91 -8.90 -1.17 -7.76
N SER A 92 -10.11 -0.94 -7.27
CA SER A 92 -10.68 -1.66 -6.12
C SER A 92 -10.95 -3.15 -6.42
N GLY A 93 -11.31 -3.47 -7.67
CA GLY A 93 -11.55 -4.85 -8.12
C GLY A 93 -10.28 -5.63 -8.50
N LEU A 94 -9.16 -4.94 -8.72
CA LEU A 94 -7.91 -5.56 -9.20
C LEU A 94 -7.39 -6.68 -8.27
N PRO A 95 -7.32 -6.52 -6.93
CA PRO A 95 -6.86 -7.57 -6.03
C PRO A 95 -7.69 -8.85 -6.16
N THR A 96 -9.02 -8.71 -6.19
CA THR A 96 -9.95 -9.82 -6.36
C THR A 96 -9.81 -10.47 -7.74
N LYS A 97 -9.65 -9.68 -8.80
CA LYS A 97 -9.42 -10.19 -10.17
C LYS A 97 -8.12 -10.97 -10.31
N CYS A 98 -7.08 -10.57 -9.57
CA CYS A 98 -5.81 -11.27 -9.56
C CYS A 98 -5.78 -12.49 -8.61
N GLY A 99 -6.86 -12.75 -7.86
CA GLY A 99 -6.90 -13.84 -6.86
C GLY A 99 -6.05 -13.55 -5.63
N VAL A 100 -5.74 -12.27 -5.38
CA VAL A 100 -4.86 -11.81 -4.32
C VAL A 100 -5.65 -10.81 -3.46
N PRO A 101 -6.50 -11.28 -2.53
CA PRO A 101 -7.18 -10.36 -1.64
C PRO A 101 -6.12 -9.60 -0.83
N LEU A 102 -6.10 -8.28 -1.02
CA LEU A 102 -5.33 -7.34 -0.24
C LEU A 102 -6.21 -6.81 0.90
N SER A 103 -5.60 -6.55 2.05
CA SER A 103 -6.30 -5.99 3.21
C SER A 103 -6.59 -4.50 3.08
N TYR A 104 -6.32 -3.88 1.93
CA TYR A 104 -6.55 -2.48 1.65
C TYR A 104 -6.89 -2.26 0.16
N PRO A 105 -7.77 -1.30 -0.16
CA PRO A 105 -8.13 -1.00 -1.54
C PRO A 105 -7.00 -0.24 -2.25
N ILE A 106 -6.97 -0.32 -3.59
CA ILE A 106 -6.10 0.52 -4.42
C ILE A 106 -6.92 1.77 -4.78
N SER A 107 -6.65 2.90 -4.12
CA SER A 107 -7.33 4.19 -4.39
C SER A 107 -6.38 5.37 -4.23
N LYS A 108 -6.67 6.48 -4.93
CA LYS A 108 -5.95 7.75 -4.80
C LYS A 108 -6.17 8.42 -3.44
N ASN A 109 -7.34 8.17 -2.84
CA ASN A 109 -7.77 8.79 -1.59
C ASN A 109 -7.62 7.85 -0.38
N ILE A 110 -6.87 6.76 -0.52
CA ILE A 110 -6.64 5.86 0.60
C ILE A 110 -5.90 6.58 1.74
N ASP A 111 -6.39 6.37 2.97
CA ASP A 111 -5.69 6.73 4.18
C ASP A 111 -4.86 5.53 4.67
N CYS A 112 -3.56 5.58 4.40
CA CYS A 112 -2.63 4.52 4.75
C CYS A 112 -2.46 4.32 6.26
N ASN A 113 -2.90 5.28 7.10
CA ASN A 113 -2.90 5.10 8.55
C ASN A 113 -4.01 4.14 9.02
N THR A 114 -5.10 4.04 8.26
CA THR A 114 -6.22 3.14 8.57
C THR A 114 -5.93 1.67 8.27
N CYS A 115 -4.86 1.35 7.52
CA CYS A 115 -4.41 -0.02 7.29
C CYS A 115 -4.21 -0.79 8.61
N PHE A 116 -3.81 -0.10 9.68
CA PHE A 116 -3.66 -0.67 11.02
C PHE A 116 -4.97 -1.16 11.64
N VAL A 117 -6.10 -0.50 11.33
CA VAL A 117 -7.40 -0.80 11.92
C VAL A 117 -7.99 -2.09 11.35
N MET A 118 -7.64 -2.46 10.11
CA MET A 118 -8.12 -3.70 9.48
C MET A 118 -7.46 -4.96 10.07
N GLU A 119 -6.20 -4.89 10.49
CA GLU A 119 -5.52 -6.02 11.16
C GLU A 119 -6.02 -6.25 12.59
N LEU A 120 -6.31 -5.20 13.35
CA LEU A 120 -6.83 -5.33 14.71
C LEU A 120 -8.25 -5.92 14.78
N ARG A 121 -8.99 -5.95 13.67
CA ARG A 121 -10.31 -6.61 13.61
C ARG A 121 -10.24 -8.11 13.31
N SER A 122 -9.05 -8.62 12.98
CA SER A 122 -8.82 -10.04 12.69
C SER A 122 -8.02 -10.76 13.80
N ALA A 123 -7.72 -10.06 14.90
CA ALA A 123 -7.13 -10.61 16.11
C ALA A 123 -8.18 -10.70 17.23
#